data_AF-A0A0D2LN26-F1
#
_entry.id   AF-A0A0D2LN26-F1
#
_cell.length_a   1.000
_cell.length_b   1.000
_cell.length_c   1.000
_cell.angle_alpha   90.00
_cell.angle_beta   90.00
_cell.angle_gamma   90.00
#
_symmetry.space_group_name_H-M   'P 1'
#
loop_
_entity.id
_entity.type
_entity.pdbx_description
1 polymer ?
#
loop_
_entity_poly.entity_id
_entity_poly.type
_entity_poly.pdbx_seq_one_letter_code
_entity_poly.pdbx_strand_id
1 'polypeptide(L)'
;MAEHLTRFADDERTMPVVWHQTLLCFVRRCKSEVRAAGRDAFSRLCAARQHCQVTPKAQQELDHSAARGGGEWQAHAGDPAGLAFL
;
A
#
# COMPACT_ATOMS: atom_id res chain seq x y z
N MET A 1 -7.57 3.04 9.21
CA MET A 1 -6.64 2.03 9.78
C MET A 1 -5.31 1.99 9.02
N ALA A 2 -5.32 2.16 7.69
CA ALA A 2 -4.09 2.16 6.87
C ALA A 2 -2.98 3.13 7.35
N GLU A 3 -3.33 4.36 7.70
CA GLU A 3 -2.38 5.35 8.23
C GLU A 3 -1.70 4.84 9.51
N HIS A 4 -2.47 4.26 10.44
CA HIS A 4 -1.95 3.71 11.68
C HIS A 4 -0.94 2.58 11.43
N LEU A 5 -1.24 1.67 10.49
CA LEU A 5 -0.33 0.58 10.12
C LEU A 5 0.95 1.09 9.46
N THR A 6 0.86 2.06 8.55
CA THR A 6 2.02 2.56 7.77
C THR A 6 3.01 3.34 8.62
N ARG A 7 2.57 3.99 9.71
CA ARG A 7 3.46 4.64 10.69
C ARG A 7 4.45 3.68 11.36
N PHE A 8 4.17 2.37 11.40
CA PHE A 8 5.10 1.39 11.96
C PHE A 8 6.34 1.16 11.08
N ALA A 9 6.43 1.76 9.88
CA ALA A 9 7.64 1.71 9.08
C ALA A 9 8.83 2.28 9.87
N ASP A 10 8.62 3.37 10.60
CA ASP A 10 9.67 4.09 11.33
C ASP A 10 9.88 3.57 12.78
N ASP A 11 9.15 2.54 13.21
CA ASP A 11 9.02 2.17 14.63
C ASP A 11 10.21 1.46 15.33
N GLU A 12 11.38 1.15 14.80
CA GLU A 12 12.45 0.32 15.43
C GLU A 12 12.12 -1.02 16.16
N ARG A 13 11.02 -1.20 16.89
CA ARG A 13 10.68 -2.41 17.65
C ARG A 13 10.38 -3.59 16.73
N THR A 14 10.70 -4.79 17.20
CA THR A 14 10.29 -6.04 16.56
C THR A 14 8.79 -6.24 16.74
N MET A 15 8.06 -6.34 15.63
CA MET A 15 6.63 -6.59 15.67
C MET A 15 6.34 -8.07 15.97
N PRO A 16 5.38 -8.39 16.85
CA PRO A 16 4.99 -9.77 17.10
C PRO A 16 4.32 -10.38 15.87
N VAL A 17 4.34 -11.71 15.75
CA VAL A 17 3.73 -12.46 14.64
C VAL A 17 2.26 -12.08 14.39
N VAL A 18 1.50 -11.81 15.47
CA VAL A 18 0.09 -11.40 15.38
C VAL A 18 -0.06 -10.07 14.65
N TRP A 19 0.85 -9.12 14.85
CA TRP A 19 0.83 -7.84 14.13
C TRP A 19 1.03 -8.05 12.63
N HIS A 20 1.98 -8.90 12.23
CA HIS A 20 2.19 -9.24 10.81
C HIS A 20 0.97 -9.95 10.22
N GLN A 21 0.31 -10.81 11.01
CA GLN A 21 -0.87 -11.52 10.56
C GLN A 21 -2.07 -10.59 10.37
N THR A 22 -2.21 -9.58 11.24
CA THR A 22 -3.17 -8.47 11.08
C THR A 22 -2.86 -7.67 9.82
N LEU A 23 -1.59 -7.32 9.56
CA LEU A 23 -1.19 -6.65 8.33
C LEU A 23 -1.59 -7.45 7.08
N LEU A 24 -1.30 -8.76 7.05
CA LEU A 24 -1.68 -9.61 5.91
C LEU A 24 -3.21 -9.65 5.71
N CYS A 25 -3.97 -9.79 6.81
CA CYS A 25 -5.43 -9.79 6.74
C CYS A 25 -5.96 -8.44 6.21
N PHE A 26 -5.41 -7.34 6.71
CA PHE A 26 -5.76 -5.98 6.27
C PHE A 26 -5.46 -5.77 4.78
N VAL A 27 -4.26 -6.12 4.32
CA VAL A 27 -3.87 -6.01 2.90
C VAL A 27 -4.78 -6.85 2.01
N ARG A 28 -5.28 -7.99 2.49
CA ARG A 28 -6.22 -8.85 1.73
C ARG A 28 -7.64 -8.31 1.66
N ARG A 29 -8.14 -7.68 2.73
CA ARG A 29 -9.56 -7.35 2.88
C ARG A 29 -9.88 -5.87 2.66
N CYS A 30 -8.96 -4.97 2.99
CA CYS A 30 -9.18 -3.52 2.98
C CYS A 30 -8.52 -2.84 1.77
N LYS A 31 -8.75 -3.36 0.56
CA LYS A 31 -8.08 -2.92 -0.68
C LYS A 31 -8.29 -1.43 -1.00
N SER A 32 -9.46 -0.87 -0.67
CA SER A 32 -9.76 0.56 -0.85
C SER A 32 -8.88 1.45 0.03
N GLU A 33 -8.73 1.11 1.32
CA GLU A 33 -7.84 1.83 2.24
C GLU A 33 -6.37 1.69 1.83
N VAL A 34 -5.96 0.50 1.40
CA VAL A 34 -4.60 0.26 0.90
C VAL A 34 -4.30 1.11 -0.34
N ARG A 35 -5.24 1.21 -1.28
CA ARG A 35 -5.10 2.05 -2.47
C ARG A 35 -5.06 3.54 -2.10
N ALA A 36 -5.90 3.99 -1.17
CA ALA A 36 -5.95 5.38 -0.74
C ALA A 36 -4.65 5.82 -0.03
N ALA A 37 -4.07 4.96 0.81
CA ALA A 37 -2.80 5.24 1.48
C ALA A 37 -1.56 5.02 0.59
N GLY A 38 -1.74 4.38 -0.58
CA GLY A 38 -0.69 4.15 -1.56
C GLY A 38 0.09 2.85 -1.32
N ARG A 39 0.36 2.13 -2.40
CA ARG A 39 1.10 0.85 -2.37
C ARG A 39 2.50 1.02 -1.79
N ASP A 40 3.19 2.08 -2.15
CA ASP A 40 4.58 2.33 -1.73
C ASP A 40 4.72 2.49 -0.21
N ALA A 41 3.71 3.03 0.47
CA ALA A 41 3.70 3.11 1.93
C ALA A 41 3.69 1.71 2.58
N PHE A 42 2.90 0.78 2.04
CA PHE A 42 2.87 -0.61 2.52
C PHE A 42 4.11 -1.41 2.10
N SER A 43 4.68 -1.14 0.93
CA SER A 43 5.95 -1.75 0.52
C SER A 43 7.09 -1.35 1.45
N ARG A 44 7.18 -0.06 1.81
CA ARG A 44 8.13 0.46 2.82
C ARG A 44 7.90 -0.20 4.18
N LEU A 45 6.65 -0.29 4.62
CA LEU A 45 6.29 -0.97 5.87
C LEU A 45 6.75 -2.44 5.88
N CYS A 46 6.51 -3.18 4.80
CA CYS A 46 6.92 -4.58 4.68
C CYS A 46 8.45 -4.73 4.68
N ALA A 47 9.17 -3.79 4.05
CA ALA A 47 10.63 -3.79 4.05
C ALA A 47 11.21 -3.49 5.44
N ALA A 48 10.59 -2.57 6.20
CA ALA A 48 11.04 -2.22 7.54
C ALA A 48 10.67 -3.27 8.60
N ARG A 49 9.52 -3.93 8.46
CA ARG A 49 9.00 -4.94 9.42
C ARG A 49 8.91 -6.30 8.74
N GLN A 50 10.03 -7.01 8.72
CA GLN A 50 10.13 -8.30 8.05
C GLN A 50 9.84 -9.49 8.99
N HIS A 51 8.95 -10.37 8.55
CA HIS A 51 8.74 -11.69 9.10
C HIS A 51 8.88 -12.73 7.98
N CYS A 52 9.72 -13.74 8.18
CA CYS A 52 10.18 -14.68 7.15
C CYS A 52 9.05 -15.36 6.35
N GLN A 53 7.90 -15.64 6.96
CA GLN A 53 6.79 -16.34 6.31
C GLN A 53 5.59 -15.47 5.94
N VAL A 54 5.43 -14.30 6.58
CA VAL A 54 4.19 -13.50 6.49
C VAL A 54 4.40 -12.30 5.59
N THR A 55 5.54 -11.60 5.71
CA THR A 55 5.87 -10.45 4.87
C THR A 55 5.89 -10.80 3.38
N PRO A 56 6.48 -11.94 2.92
CA PRO A 56 6.41 -12.31 1.50
C PRO A 56 4.98 -12.49 0.98
N LYS A 57 4.08 -13.03 1.81
CA LYS A 57 2.66 -13.17 1.46
C LYS A 57 1.98 -11.81 1.36
N ALA A 58 2.29 -10.88 2.26
CA ALA A 58 1.73 -9.53 2.23
C ALA A 58 2.19 -8.76 0.98
N GLN A 59 3.47 -8.87 0.62
CA GLN A 59 4.02 -8.28 -0.60
C GLN A 59 3.35 -8.85 -1.86
N GLN A 60 3.24 -10.18 -1.96
CA GLN A 60 2.54 -10.83 -3.09
C GLN A 60 1.09 -10.34 -3.24
N GLU A 61 0.37 -10.13 -2.12
CA GLU A 61 -0.99 -9.58 -2.16
C GLU A 61 -1.04 -8.14 -2.63
N LEU A 62 -0.05 -7.31 -2.28
CA LEU A 62 0.07 -5.94 -2.79
C LEU A 62 0.29 -5.94 -4.31
N ASP A 63 1.18 -6.82 -4.80
CA ASP A 63 1.49 -6.94 -6.23
C ASP A 63 0.29 -7.43 -7.05
N HIS A 64 -0.39 -8.48 -6.56
CA HIS A 64 -1.58 -9.03 -7.22
C HIS A 64 -2.76 -8.04 -7.26
N SER A 65 -2.81 -7.10 -6.31
CA SER A 65 -3.86 -6.07 -6.29
C SER A 65 -3.70 -5.02 -7.40
N ALA A 66 -2.48 -4.82 -7.90
CA ALA A 66 -2.20 -3.90 -8.99
C ALA A 66 -2.54 -4.51 -10.37
N ALA A 67 -2.37 -5.83 -10.53
CA ALA A 67 -2.52 -6.53 -11.82
C ALA A 67 -3.95 -6.55 -12.39
N ARG A 68 -4.98 -6.17 -11.61
CA ARG A 68 -6.38 -6.10 -12.09
C ARG A 68 -6.80 -4.73 -12.63
N GLY A 69 -5.92 -3.74 -12.61
CA GLY A 69 -6.16 -2.39 -13.14
C GLY A 69 -5.27 -2.09 -14.33
N GLY A 70 -5.41 -2.84 -15.43
CA GLY A 70 -4.92 -2.42 -16.73
C GLY A 70 -5.76 -1.22 -17.20
N GLY A 71 -5.44 -0.06 -16.65
CA GLY A 71 -6.10 1.21 -16.91
C GLY A 71 -5.20 2.25 -16.27
N GLU A 72 -4.35 2.81 -17.11
CA GLU A 72 -3.66 4.08 -16.95
C GLU A 72 -3.92 4.79 -15.62
N TRP A 73 -2.88 4.95 -14.80
CA TRP A 73 -2.90 5.96 -13.75
C TRP A 73 -2.82 7.32 -14.43
N GLN A 74 -3.94 7.80 -15.01
CA GLN A 74 -4.07 9.18 -15.41
C GLN A 74 -4.02 10.00 -14.12
N ALA A 75 -2.84 10.53 -13.83
CA ALA A 75 -2.71 11.75 -13.08
C ALA A 75 -3.40 12.84 -13.92
N HIS A 76 -4.69 13.07 -13.70
CA HIS A 76 -5.25 14.40 -13.94
C HIS A 76 -4.68 15.32 -12.86
N ALA A 77 -3.39 15.62 -12.95
CA ALA A 77 -2.88 16.89 -12.46
C ALA A 77 -3.42 17.95 -13.42
N GLY A 78 -4.15 18.92 -12.89
CA GLY A 78 -4.82 19.95 -13.67
C GLY A 78 -3.89 20.64 -14.66
N ASP A 79 -4.29 20.62 -15.92
CA ASP A 79 -3.84 21.59 -16.90
C ASP A 79 -4.86 22.75 -16.90
N PRO A 80 -4.53 23.94 -16.37
CA PRO A 80 -5.37 25.12 -16.48
C PRO A 80 -5.19 25.87 -17.82
N ALA A 81 -4.57 25.27 -18.85
CA ALA A 81 -4.23 25.95 -20.11
C ALA A 81 -5.09 25.51 -21.31
N GLY A 82 -6.27 24.93 -21.08
CA GLY A 82 -7.22 24.50 -22.12
C GLY A 82 -8.23 25.54 -22.63
N LEU A 83 -8.20 26.80 -22.14
CA LEU A 83 -9.14 27.86 -22.56
C LEU A 83 -8.43 29.07 -23.17
N ALA A 84 -7.54 28.81 -24.12
CA ALA A 84 -7.01 29.85 -25.00
C ALA A 84 -6.64 29.28 -26.37
N PHE A 85 -7.62 28.80 -27.13
CA PHE A 85 -7.78 29.10 -28.55
C PHE A 85 -9.05 28.43 -29.11
N LEU A 86 -9.80 29.22 -29.88
CA LEU A 86 -11.08 28.95 -30.57
C LEU A 86 -12.35 29.20 -29.76
#